data_AF-A0A1X7T0F6-F1
#
_entry.id   AF-A0A1X7T0F6-F1
#
_cell.length_a   1.000
_cell.length_b   1.000
_cell.length_c   1.000
_cell.angle_alpha   90.00
_cell.angle_beta   90.00
_cell.angle_gamma   90.00
#
_symmetry.space_group_name_H-M   'P 1'
#
loop_
_entity.id
_entity.type
_entity.pdbx_description
1 polymer ?
#
loop_
_entity_poly.entity_id
_entity_poly.type
_entity_poly.pdbx_seq_one_letter_code
_entity_poly.pdbx_strand_id
1 'polypeptide(L)'
;MLSLLILAIACLPQFISSSNLALTFDAANSTCTAACSTCSDTSTTDTSQYNTDDELLNELLNTARNNSQDIQEIRQKMDGIISSLSHIKETATSNAGAINDILLLVEDLIMLHNDSSSFSPIPTSCQEIKNKQPNSPSGVYLLKTNNGTKYVYCIMEKMLCGSRGDSWTRLAYLDMTDATENCPSGFRLYQSGGVRACGRTTSCGGSCISVKFPSNGISYSQVCGRVVGYQYGSPDAADPRPIINDINSHYVDGISITRGSPRQHVWTLMAGLNEASLHNNNNGKFNCPCSQGSTQNLTLLSFIGNDYFCESGNPATDGTHQPVLYTSDPLWDGKGCGILEGDCCAAPGLPWFNKVLGTNTTEYLELRVCGNQGSIDEDVPVSFYELYVK
;
A
#
# COMPACT_ATOMS: atom_id res chain seq x y z
N MET A 1 -0.66 35.77 -8.24
CA MET A 1 0.03 34.99 -7.18
C MET A 1 1.42 34.52 -7.60
N LEU A 2 1.66 34.12 -8.85
CA LEU A 2 2.99 33.72 -9.33
C LEU A 2 4.04 34.86 -9.26
N SER A 3 3.67 36.11 -9.60
CA SER A 3 4.56 37.29 -9.42
C SER A 3 4.88 37.60 -7.95
N LEU A 4 4.00 37.24 -7.01
CA LEU A 4 4.22 37.42 -5.56
C LEU A 4 5.19 36.36 -5.00
N LEU A 5 5.14 35.13 -5.56
CA LEU A 5 6.03 34.04 -5.18
C LEU A 5 7.46 34.23 -5.73
N ILE A 6 7.57 34.76 -6.96
CA ILE A 6 8.86 35.04 -7.62
C ILE A 6 9.59 36.21 -6.93
N LEU A 7 8.88 37.26 -6.48
CA LEU A 7 9.50 38.35 -5.69
C LEU A 7 9.93 37.90 -4.28
N ALA A 8 9.17 36.99 -3.65
CA ALA A 8 9.54 36.43 -2.34
C ALA A 8 10.80 35.55 -2.44
N ILE A 9 10.96 34.79 -3.53
CA ILE A 9 12.15 33.95 -3.78
C ILE A 9 13.36 34.82 -4.17
N ALA A 10 13.15 35.95 -4.87
CA ALA A 10 14.22 36.90 -5.19
C ALA A 10 14.78 37.64 -3.97
N CYS A 11 14.04 37.70 -2.85
CA CYS A 11 14.50 38.28 -1.58
C CYS A 11 15.32 37.32 -0.71
N LEU A 12 15.51 36.05 -1.13
CA LEU A 12 16.06 34.99 -0.29
C LEU A 12 17.57 34.70 -0.37
N PRO A 13 18.37 35.21 -1.34
CA PRO A 13 19.81 35.03 -1.27
C PRO A 13 20.51 36.31 -0.84
N GLN A 14 20.71 36.49 0.46
CA GLN A 14 21.97 37.01 1.00
C GLN A 14 22.08 36.73 2.52
N PHE A 15 23.10 35.92 2.85
CA PHE A 15 23.70 35.68 4.18
C PHE A 15 23.01 34.76 5.20
N ILE A 16 23.46 33.50 5.20
CA ILE A 16 23.64 32.72 6.43
C ILE A 16 24.85 33.32 7.17
N SER A 17 24.61 34.25 8.08
CA SER A 17 25.22 34.33 9.41
C SER A 17 24.98 35.70 10.03
N SER A 18 24.28 35.70 11.17
CA SER A 18 24.25 36.76 12.19
C SER A 18 23.94 38.19 11.74
N SER A 19 22.66 38.58 11.71
CA SER A 19 22.21 39.89 12.23
C SER A 19 20.67 39.98 12.27
N ASN A 20 20.15 40.65 13.31
CA ASN A 20 18.73 40.92 13.53
C ASN A 20 18.20 41.99 12.53
N LEU A 21 17.95 41.58 11.29
CA LEU A 21 17.24 42.39 10.29
C LEU A 21 15.75 42.05 10.28
N ALA A 22 14.90 43.06 10.48
CA ALA A 22 13.47 42.97 10.23
C ALA A 22 13.18 43.46 8.80
N LEU A 23 12.64 42.59 7.96
CA LEU A 23 12.16 42.93 6.63
C LEU A 23 10.63 43.11 6.67
N THR A 24 10.16 44.25 6.19
CA THR A 24 8.73 44.54 6.06
C THR A 24 8.40 44.75 4.59
N PHE A 25 7.40 44.02 4.07
CA PHE A 25 6.96 44.12 2.68
C PHE A 25 5.60 44.84 2.61
N ASP A 26 5.55 45.91 1.81
CA ASP A 26 4.30 46.59 1.46
C ASP A 26 3.80 46.11 0.09
N ALA A 27 2.77 45.27 0.13
CA ALA A 27 2.16 44.67 -1.05
C ALA A 27 1.41 45.67 -1.95
N ALA A 28 1.02 46.84 -1.44
CA ALA A 28 0.32 47.85 -2.24
C ALA A 28 1.27 48.62 -3.17
N ASN A 29 2.50 48.83 -2.71
CA ASN A 29 3.51 49.63 -3.41
C ASN A 29 4.66 48.82 -4.00
N SER A 30 4.67 47.49 -3.81
CA SER A 30 5.76 46.61 -4.24
C SER A 30 7.13 47.05 -3.71
N THR A 31 7.19 47.50 -2.46
CA THR A 31 8.41 48.00 -1.81
C THR A 31 8.80 47.11 -0.62
N CYS A 32 10.10 46.82 -0.53
CA CYS A 32 10.70 46.11 0.61
C CYS A 32 11.52 47.10 1.43
N THR A 33 11.31 47.11 2.74
CA THR A 33 12.06 47.96 3.68
C THR A 33 12.77 47.08 4.70
N ALA A 34 14.09 47.27 4.84
CA ALA A 34 14.90 46.59 5.84
C ALA A 34 15.21 47.52 7.00
N ALA A 35 14.99 47.06 8.24
CA ALA A 35 15.40 47.77 9.45
C ALA A 35 16.36 46.88 10.28
N CYS A 36 17.53 47.42 10.63
CA CYS A 36 18.51 46.76 11.50
C CYS A 36 18.42 47.37 12.90
N SER A 37 18.20 46.56 13.94
CA SER A 37 17.94 47.06 15.30
C SER A 37 19.18 47.20 16.19
N THR A 38 20.38 46.85 15.73
CA THR A 38 21.63 47.06 16.49
C THR A 38 22.84 47.25 15.58
N CYS A 39 23.17 48.49 15.22
CA CYS A 39 24.53 48.84 14.80
C CYS A 39 25.30 49.23 16.06
N SER A 40 26.15 48.34 16.57
CA SER A 40 27.17 48.74 17.54
C SER A 40 28.30 49.43 16.77
N ASP A 41 28.60 50.66 17.14
CA ASP A 41 29.76 51.41 16.67
C ASP A 41 31.02 50.55 16.75
N THR A 42 31.71 50.35 15.63
CA THR A 42 33.17 50.34 15.60
C THR A 42 33.65 50.57 14.18
N SER A 43 34.47 51.60 14.06
CA SER A 43 35.21 52.01 12.87
C SER A 43 36.09 50.89 12.33
N THR A 44 35.89 50.49 11.08
CA THR A 44 36.95 49.97 10.20
C THR A 44 36.54 50.21 8.76
N THR A 45 37.26 51.12 8.12
CA THR A 45 37.33 51.27 6.67
C THR A 45 37.85 49.97 6.06
N ASP A 46 37.05 49.30 5.24
CA ASP A 46 37.57 48.39 4.23
C ASP A 46 36.82 48.58 2.90
N THR A 47 37.50 49.27 2.00
CA THR A 47 37.18 49.37 0.59
C THR A 47 37.55 48.05 -0.09
N SER A 48 36.58 47.19 -0.36
CA SER A 48 36.76 46.08 -1.31
C SER A 48 35.58 46.00 -2.27
N GLN A 49 35.89 46.31 -3.54
CA GLN A 49 35.04 46.09 -4.71
C GLN A 49 34.54 44.65 -4.78
N TYR A 50 33.22 44.46 -4.91
CA TYR A 50 32.63 43.30 -5.57
C TYR A 50 31.46 43.79 -6.42
N ASN A 51 31.76 44.08 -7.69
CA ASN A 51 30.84 44.62 -8.69
C ASN A 51 30.46 43.53 -9.72
N THR A 52 30.35 42.27 -9.29
CA THR A 52 30.13 41.10 -10.16
C THR A 52 28.81 40.36 -9.91
N ASP A 53 28.12 40.61 -8.79
CA ASP A 53 26.86 39.93 -8.47
C ASP A 53 25.64 40.57 -9.15
N ASP A 54 25.74 41.83 -9.56
CA ASP A 54 24.62 42.57 -10.15
C ASP A 54 24.36 42.15 -11.61
N GLU A 55 25.39 41.79 -12.37
CA GLU A 55 25.27 41.41 -13.79
C GLU A 55 24.60 40.04 -13.96
N LEU A 56 25.05 39.04 -13.18
CA LEU A 56 24.48 37.68 -13.21
C LEU A 56 23.03 37.66 -12.68
N LEU A 57 22.74 38.45 -11.64
CA LEU A 57 21.39 38.56 -11.09
C LEU A 57 20.43 39.22 -12.09
N ASN A 58 20.88 40.27 -12.77
CA ASN A 58 20.11 40.94 -13.83
C ASN A 58 19.89 40.01 -15.03
N GLU A 59 20.87 39.19 -15.40
CA GLU A 59 20.73 38.19 -16.46
C GLU A 59 19.67 37.13 -16.08
N LEU A 60 19.74 36.56 -14.87
CA LEU A 60 18.76 35.61 -14.35
C LEU A 60 17.33 36.19 -14.26
N LEU A 61 17.20 37.45 -13.81
CA LEU A 61 15.92 38.15 -13.75
C LEU A 61 15.32 38.38 -15.14
N ASN A 62 16.16 38.71 -16.13
CA ASN A 62 15.72 38.92 -17.50
C ASN A 62 15.32 37.60 -18.17
N THR A 63 16.10 36.53 -17.98
CA THR A 63 15.72 35.18 -18.45
C THR A 63 14.41 34.71 -17.82
N ALA A 64 14.22 34.92 -16.51
CA ALA A 64 12.98 34.56 -15.83
C ALA A 64 11.77 35.37 -16.33
N ARG A 65 11.95 36.66 -16.61
CA ARG A 65 10.91 37.53 -17.17
C ARG A 65 10.52 37.12 -18.59
N ASN A 66 11.52 36.82 -19.44
CA ASN A 66 11.28 36.35 -20.81
C ASN A 66 10.54 35.00 -20.80
N ASN A 67 10.99 34.05 -19.98
CA ASN A 67 10.29 32.76 -19.82
C ASN A 67 8.85 32.95 -19.33
N SER A 68 8.60 33.93 -18.44
CA SER A 68 7.24 34.24 -17.99
C SER A 68 6.36 34.81 -19.11
N GLN A 69 6.91 35.59 -20.04
CA GLN A 69 6.19 36.09 -21.20
C GLN A 69 5.90 34.97 -22.21
N ASP A 70 6.89 34.13 -22.49
CA ASP A 70 6.73 32.98 -23.39
C ASP A 70 5.64 32.02 -22.88
N ILE A 71 5.60 31.77 -21.56
CA ILE A 71 4.55 30.95 -20.93
C ILE A 71 3.17 31.61 -21.07
N GLN A 72 3.07 32.94 -20.97
CA GLN A 72 1.80 33.64 -21.16
C GLN A 72 1.32 33.58 -22.62
N GLU A 73 2.22 33.72 -23.59
CA GLU A 73 1.88 33.56 -25.00
C GLU A 73 1.46 32.14 -25.34
N ILE A 74 2.15 31.13 -24.79
CA ILE A 74 1.77 29.72 -24.95
C ILE A 74 0.38 29.48 -24.37
N ARG A 75 0.06 30.05 -23.20
CA ARG A 75 -1.29 29.95 -22.61
C ARG A 75 -2.36 30.55 -23.52
N GLN A 76 -2.14 31.75 -24.05
CA GLN A 76 -3.11 32.40 -24.95
C GLN A 76 -3.36 31.59 -26.23
N LYS A 77 -2.29 31.02 -26.82
CA LYS A 77 -2.42 30.14 -27.98
C LYS A 77 -3.21 28.87 -27.65
N MET A 78 -3.00 28.32 -26.46
CA MET A 78 -3.71 27.13 -25.99
C MET A 78 -5.20 27.41 -25.75
N ASP A 79 -5.54 28.55 -25.15
CA ASP A 79 -6.94 29.00 -24.97
C ASP A 79 -7.66 29.15 -26.32
N GLY A 80 -6.97 29.69 -27.33
CA GLY A 80 -7.48 29.80 -28.70
C GLY A 80 -7.75 28.45 -29.36
N ILE A 81 -6.86 27.46 -29.14
CA ILE A 81 -7.05 26.09 -29.63
C ILE A 81 -8.26 25.44 -28.96
N ILE A 82 -8.43 25.61 -27.64
CA ILE A 82 -9.56 25.06 -26.89
C ILE A 82 -10.88 25.67 -27.37
N SER A 83 -10.94 26.99 -27.56
CA SER A 83 -12.13 27.66 -28.09
C SER A 83 -12.50 27.12 -29.50
N SER A 84 -11.50 26.91 -30.35
CA SER A 84 -11.69 26.34 -31.68
C SER A 84 -12.22 24.90 -31.62
N LEU A 85 -11.66 24.07 -30.72
CA LEU A 85 -12.09 22.69 -30.51
C LEU A 85 -13.50 22.59 -29.91
N SER A 86 -13.87 23.51 -29.00
CA SER A 86 -15.21 23.61 -28.44
C SER A 86 -16.25 23.93 -29.52
N HIS A 87 -15.92 24.85 -30.44
CA HIS A 87 -16.80 25.13 -31.58
C HIS A 87 -16.94 23.94 -32.53
N ILE A 88 -15.87 23.17 -32.74
CA ILE A 88 -15.93 21.92 -33.52
C ILE A 88 -16.85 20.90 -32.82
N LYS A 89 -16.77 20.76 -31.49
CA LYS A 89 -17.66 19.90 -30.68
C LYS A 89 -19.14 20.27 -30.86
N GLU A 90 -19.47 21.55 -30.88
CA GLU A 90 -20.86 22.02 -31.04
C GLU A 90 -21.39 21.85 -32.47
N THR A 91 -20.51 21.91 -33.48
CA THR A 91 -20.89 21.92 -34.91
C THR A 91 -20.97 20.51 -35.53
N ALA A 92 -20.36 19.49 -34.91
CA ALA A 92 -20.11 18.21 -35.56
C ALA A 92 -21.10 17.08 -35.18
N THR A 93 -22.30 17.09 -35.79
CA THR A 93 -23.31 16.01 -35.64
C THR A 93 -23.22 14.89 -36.71
N SER A 94 -22.23 14.90 -37.63
CA SER A 94 -22.34 14.11 -38.89
C SER A 94 -21.45 12.88 -39.10
N ASN A 95 -20.36 12.60 -38.36
CA ASN A 95 -19.48 11.43 -38.64
C ASN A 95 -19.01 10.69 -37.37
N ALA A 96 -19.83 9.77 -36.83
CA ALA A 96 -19.74 9.24 -35.46
C ALA A 96 -18.51 8.39 -35.05
N GLY A 97 -17.64 7.95 -35.97
CA GLY A 97 -16.53 7.02 -35.67
C GLY A 97 -15.23 7.72 -35.22
N ALA A 98 -14.61 8.49 -36.11
CA ALA A 98 -13.36 9.21 -35.80
C ALA A 98 -13.55 10.40 -34.85
N ILE A 99 -14.80 10.83 -34.64
CA ILE A 99 -15.15 12.00 -33.83
C ILE A 99 -15.23 11.66 -32.33
N ASN A 100 -15.54 10.42 -31.96
CA ASN A 100 -15.59 10.02 -30.55
C ASN A 100 -14.18 10.07 -29.91
N ASP A 101 -13.15 9.66 -30.66
CA ASP A 101 -11.76 9.72 -30.21
C ASP A 101 -11.27 11.17 -30.07
N ILE A 102 -11.69 12.06 -30.97
CA ILE A 102 -11.39 13.50 -30.88
C ILE A 102 -12.14 14.14 -29.70
N LEU A 103 -13.39 13.75 -29.45
CA LEU A 103 -14.18 14.27 -28.32
C LEU A 103 -13.56 13.89 -26.97
N LEU A 104 -13.09 12.65 -26.83
CA LEU A 104 -12.36 12.19 -25.63
C LEU A 104 -11.06 12.97 -25.41
N LEU A 105 -10.29 13.20 -26.48
CA LEU A 105 -9.05 13.99 -26.40
C LEU A 105 -9.31 15.46 -26.03
N VAL A 106 -10.42 16.05 -26.49
CA VAL A 106 -10.82 17.42 -26.14
C VAL A 106 -11.26 17.51 -24.69
N GLU A 107 -11.98 16.52 -24.16
CA GLU A 107 -12.38 16.47 -22.74
C GLU A 107 -11.16 16.28 -21.82
N ASP A 108 -10.21 15.42 -22.19
CA ASP A 108 -8.93 15.28 -21.49
C ASP A 108 -8.12 16.59 -21.49
N LEU A 109 -8.07 17.31 -22.63
CA LEU A 109 -7.39 18.61 -22.70
C LEU A 109 -8.05 19.68 -21.82
N ILE A 110 -9.40 19.71 -21.77
CA ILE A 110 -10.15 20.65 -20.95
C ILE A 110 -9.94 20.36 -19.45
N MET A 111 -9.87 19.09 -19.05
CA MET A 111 -9.51 18.70 -17.68
C MET A 111 -8.10 19.18 -17.31
N LEU A 112 -7.11 18.92 -18.16
CA LEU A 112 -5.72 19.37 -17.95
C LEU A 112 -5.60 20.90 -17.87
N HIS A 113 -6.41 21.63 -18.65
CA HIS A 113 -6.43 23.09 -18.62
C HIS A 113 -7.04 23.63 -17.31
N ASN A 114 -8.15 23.05 -16.84
CA ASN A 114 -8.78 23.46 -15.58
C ASN A 114 -7.88 23.17 -14.36
N ASP A 115 -7.13 22.06 -14.38
CA ASP A 115 -6.10 21.75 -13.37
C ASP A 115 -4.88 22.68 -13.46
N SER A 116 -4.61 23.37 -14.58
CA SER A 116 -3.46 24.29 -14.67
C SER A 116 -3.60 25.58 -13.83
N SER A 117 -4.80 25.83 -13.27
CA SER A 117 -5.07 26.93 -12.34
C SER A 117 -4.73 26.61 -10.88
N SER A 118 -4.46 25.34 -10.58
CA SER A 118 -4.04 24.86 -9.27
C SER A 118 -3.13 23.67 -9.50
N PHE A 119 -1.82 23.78 -9.26
CA PHE A 119 -0.98 22.61 -9.00
C PHE A 119 -1.72 21.74 -7.97
N SER A 120 -2.51 20.77 -8.44
CA SER A 120 -3.30 19.93 -7.56
C SER A 120 -2.27 19.22 -6.69
N PRO A 121 -2.30 19.40 -5.37
CA PRO A 121 -1.32 18.77 -4.50
C PRO A 121 -1.31 17.28 -4.81
N ILE A 122 -0.11 16.70 -4.92
CA ILE A 122 0.09 15.27 -5.21
C ILE A 122 -0.88 14.48 -4.31
N PRO A 123 -1.74 13.62 -4.90
CA PRO A 123 -2.82 12.98 -4.17
C PRO A 123 -2.28 12.16 -3.01
N THR A 124 -3.00 12.14 -1.91
CA THR A 124 -2.59 11.45 -0.66
C THR A 124 -3.09 10.02 -0.59
N SER A 125 -4.04 9.64 -1.46
CA SER A 125 -4.62 8.29 -1.51
C SER A 125 -5.14 7.95 -2.90
N CYS A 126 -5.29 6.65 -3.18
CA CYS A 126 -5.95 6.17 -4.40
C CYS A 126 -7.42 6.63 -4.47
N GLN A 127 -8.10 6.73 -3.32
CA GLN A 127 -9.47 7.24 -3.25
C GLN A 127 -9.57 8.70 -3.68
N GLU A 128 -8.59 9.54 -3.32
CA GLU A 128 -8.55 10.93 -3.79
C GLU A 128 -8.43 11.01 -5.31
N ILE A 129 -7.60 10.16 -5.93
CA ILE A 129 -7.47 10.08 -7.39
C ILE A 129 -8.80 9.67 -8.01
N LYS A 130 -9.43 8.61 -7.49
CA LYS A 130 -10.72 8.14 -8.00
C LYS A 130 -11.83 9.20 -7.89
N ASN A 131 -11.83 9.99 -6.81
CA ASN A 131 -12.81 11.06 -6.62
C ASN A 131 -12.59 12.22 -7.60
N LYS A 132 -11.33 12.58 -7.90
CA LYS A 132 -10.98 13.66 -8.83
C LYS A 132 -11.14 13.25 -10.29
N GLN A 133 -10.71 12.03 -10.63
CA GLN A 133 -10.78 11.48 -11.97
C GLN A 133 -11.43 10.08 -11.90
N PRO A 134 -12.77 10.01 -11.94
CA PRO A 134 -13.52 8.75 -11.83
C PRO A 134 -13.18 7.71 -12.89
N ASN A 135 -12.69 8.13 -14.06
CA ASN A 135 -12.31 7.24 -15.16
C ASN A 135 -10.85 6.75 -15.08
N SER A 136 -10.15 7.01 -13.97
CA SER A 136 -8.76 6.55 -13.78
C SER A 136 -8.70 5.01 -13.78
N PRO A 137 -7.81 4.39 -14.57
CA PRO A 137 -7.65 2.94 -14.60
C PRO A 137 -6.93 2.40 -13.36
N SER A 138 -6.99 1.09 -13.11
CA SER A 138 -6.12 0.49 -12.08
C SER A 138 -4.66 0.53 -12.55
N GLY A 139 -3.72 0.85 -11.66
CA GLY A 139 -2.33 1.04 -12.05
C GLY A 139 -1.45 1.62 -10.95
N VAL A 140 -0.20 1.94 -11.29
CA VAL A 140 0.74 2.57 -10.37
C VAL A 140 0.61 4.10 -10.44
N TYR A 141 0.38 4.72 -9.29
CA TYR A 141 0.22 6.17 -9.13
C TYR A 141 1.25 6.74 -8.16
N LEU A 142 1.62 8.00 -8.35
CA LEU A 142 2.46 8.74 -7.41
C LEU A 142 1.59 9.35 -6.32
N LEU A 143 1.79 8.93 -5.07
CA LEU A 143 1.09 9.45 -3.90
C LEU A 143 2.02 10.27 -3.01
N LYS A 144 1.46 11.30 -2.36
CA LYS A 144 2.10 12.03 -1.27
C LYS A 144 1.95 11.22 0.02
N THR A 145 3.06 11.08 0.73
CA THR A 145 3.21 10.35 1.98
C THR A 145 3.88 11.25 3.01
N ASN A 146 3.92 10.82 4.27
CA ASN A 146 4.64 11.57 5.32
C ASN A 146 6.14 11.70 5.02
N ASN A 147 6.71 10.78 4.23
CA ASN A 147 8.14 10.73 3.92
C ASN A 147 8.46 11.26 2.50
N GLY A 148 7.56 12.05 1.89
CA GLY A 148 7.72 12.57 0.53
C GLY A 148 6.73 11.93 -0.44
N THR A 149 7.19 11.39 -1.56
CA THR A 149 6.32 10.77 -2.57
C THR A 149 6.66 9.30 -2.77
N LYS A 150 5.65 8.49 -3.09
CA LYS A 150 5.82 7.05 -3.31
C LYS A 150 4.95 6.56 -4.46
N TYR A 151 5.49 5.68 -5.29
CA TYR A 151 4.72 4.95 -6.28
C TYR A 151 3.95 3.82 -5.59
N VAL A 152 2.62 3.82 -5.75
CA VAL A 152 1.72 2.86 -5.12
C VAL A 152 0.74 2.33 -6.16
N TYR A 153 0.47 1.03 -6.10
CA TYR A 153 -0.52 0.42 -6.98
C TYR A 153 -1.93 0.67 -6.41
N CYS A 154 -2.79 1.26 -7.23
CA CYS A 154 -4.17 1.56 -6.93
C CYS A 154 -5.10 0.69 -7.76
N ILE A 155 -6.08 0.05 -7.12
CA ILE A 155 -7.20 -0.57 -7.81
C ILE A 155 -8.32 0.46 -7.89
N MET A 156 -8.74 0.78 -9.11
CA MET A 156 -9.73 1.84 -9.38
C MET A 156 -11.06 1.32 -9.95
N GLU A 157 -11.08 0.13 -10.53
CA GLU A 157 -12.20 -0.34 -11.37
C GLU A 157 -12.72 -1.72 -10.99
N LYS A 158 -11.88 -2.55 -10.37
CA LYS A 158 -12.26 -3.91 -10.00
C LYS A 158 -13.04 -3.92 -8.70
N MET A 159 -14.04 -4.80 -8.66
CA MET A 159 -14.63 -5.25 -7.41
C MET A 159 -13.54 -5.99 -6.62
N LEU A 160 -13.12 -5.40 -5.51
CA LEU A 160 -12.19 -6.00 -4.58
C LEU A 160 -12.92 -6.18 -3.25
N CYS A 161 -12.87 -7.39 -2.69
CA CYS A 161 -13.49 -7.69 -1.38
C CYS A 161 -14.99 -7.35 -1.27
N GLY A 162 -15.75 -7.51 -2.35
CA GLY A 162 -17.20 -7.29 -2.35
C GLY A 162 -17.67 -5.87 -2.63
N SER A 163 -16.76 -4.89 -2.72
CA SER A 163 -17.12 -3.48 -2.95
C SER A 163 -16.86 -3.03 -4.38
N ARG A 164 -17.89 -2.49 -5.05
CA ARG A 164 -17.81 -1.90 -6.40
C ARG A 164 -17.74 -0.38 -6.30
N GLY A 165 -16.80 0.25 -7.04
CA GLY A 165 -16.66 1.71 -7.12
C GLY A 165 -15.70 2.33 -6.09
N ASP A 166 -15.19 1.53 -5.17
CA ASP A 166 -14.17 1.94 -4.21
C ASP A 166 -12.75 1.83 -4.78
N SER A 167 -11.87 2.71 -4.33
CA SER A 167 -10.45 2.65 -4.68
C SER A 167 -9.61 2.05 -3.55
N TRP A 168 -8.77 1.09 -3.88
CA TRP A 168 -7.93 0.39 -2.91
C TRP A 168 -6.45 0.68 -3.14
N THR A 169 -5.73 0.89 -2.04
CA THR A 169 -4.29 1.18 -2.05
C THR A 169 -3.50 -0.07 -1.66
N ARG A 170 -2.62 -0.56 -2.53
CA ARG A 170 -1.79 -1.75 -2.21
C ARG A 170 -0.67 -1.39 -1.25
N LEU A 171 -0.64 -2.04 -0.08
CA LEU A 171 0.45 -1.91 0.90
C LEU A 171 1.49 -3.02 0.81
N ALA A 172 1.09 -4.22 0.41
CA ALA A 172 1.98 -5.37 0.34
C ALA A 172 1.70 -6.21 -0.91
N TYR A 173 2.76 -6.78 -1.47
CA TYR A 173 2.71 -7.71 -2.58
C TYR A 173 3.89 -8.68 -2.48
N LEU A 174 3.66 -9.94 -2.78
CA LEU A 174 4.66 -10.97 -3.03
C LEU A 174 4.07 -11.96 -4.02
N ASP A 175 4.86 -12.37 -5.01
CA ASP A 175 4.50 -13.43 -5.95
C ASP A 175 5.73 -14.27 -6.27
N MET A 176 5.85 -15.41 -5.59
CA MET A 176 6.98 -16.33 -5.73
C MET A 176 6.93 -17.15 -7.03
N THR A 177 5.87 -17.01 -7.84
CA THR A 177 5.86 -17.57 -9.20
C THR A 177 6.80 -16.81 -10.13
N ASP A 178 7.06 -15.53 -9.83
CA ASP A 178 8.16 -14.78 -10.44
C ASP A 178 9.48 -15.29 -9.88
N ALA A 179 10.29 -15.91 -10.76
CA ALA A 179 11.58 -16.48 -10.40
C ALA A 179 12.60 -15.43 -9.89
N THR A 180 12.36 -14.14 -10.15
CA THR A 180 13.20 -13.03 -9.70
C THR A 180 12.84 -12.51 -8.31
N GLU A 181 11.63 -12.79 -7.84
CA GLU A 181 11.18 -12.42 -6.50
C GLU A 181 11.92 -13.25 -5.43
N ASN A 182 12.30 -12.60 -4.33
CA ASN A 182 13.00 -13.25 -3.22
C ASN A 182 12.12 -13.26 -1.97
N CYS A 183 12.34 -14.24 -1.11
CA CYS A 183 11.66 -14.24 0.18
C CYS A 183 11.98 -12.97 0.99
N PRO A 184 10.99 -12.44 1.74
CA PRO A 184 11.24 -11.30 2.62
C PRO A 184 12.40 -11.60 3.60
N SER A 185 13.10 -10.54 4.02
CA SER A 185 14.28 -10.69 4.88
C SER A 185 13.99 -11.57 6.11
N GLY A 186 14.83 -12.59 6.30
CA GLY A 186 14.74 -13.55 7.41
C GLY A 186 13.89 -14.80 7.10
N PHE A 187 13.02 -14.77 6.09
CA PHE A 187 12.22 -15.93 5.70
C PHE A 187 13.08 -16.97 5.00
N ARG A 188 12.74 -18.25 5.20
CA ARG A 188 13.39 -19.37 4.51
C ARG A 188 12.68 -19.67 3.20
N LEU A 189 13.45 -19.86 2.13
CA LEU A 189 12.91 -20.35 0.85
C LEU A 189 12.65 -21.86 0.95
N TYR A 190 11.41 -22.23 0.65
CA TYR A 190 10.99 -23.57 0.29
C TYR A 190 10.92 -23.70 -1.22
N GLN A 191 11.48 -24.78 -1.76
CA GLN A 191 11.43 -25.07 -3.17
C GLN A 191 11.31 -26.57 -3.41
N SER A 192 10.14 -27.00 -3.87
CA SER A 192 9.83 -28.39 -4.20
C SER A 192 8.67 -28.45 -5.19
N GLY A 193 8.58 -29.48 -6.03
CA GLY A 193 7.44 -29.67 -6.92
C GLY A 193 7.17 -28.52 -7.91
N GLY A 194 8.17 -27.69 -8.22
CA GLY A 194 8.00 -26.48 -9.03
C GLY A 194 7.43 -25.27 -8.28
N VAL A 195 7.09 -25.43 -6.99
CA VAL A 195 6.60 -24.36 -6.11
C VAL A 195 7.75 -23.70 -5.37
N ARG A 196 7.71 -22.37 -5.27
CA ARG A 196 8.56 -21.55 -4.40
C ARG A 196 7.67 -20.86 -3.36
N ALA A 197 8.08 -20.92 -2.09
CA ALA A 197 7.34 -20.31 -0.99
C ALA A 197 8.28 -19.88 0.15
N CYS A 198 7.81 -19.01 1.03
CA CYS A 198 8.60 -18.38 2.08
C CYS A 198 8.03 -18.74 3.45
N GLY A 199 8.79 -19.52 4.22
CA GLY A 199 8.39 -19.99 5.54
C GLY A 199 9.25 -19.41 6.66
N ARG A 200 9.09 -19.99 7.85
CA ARG A 200 9.85 -19.63 9.05
C ARG A 200 11.32 -20.01 8.89
N THR A 201 12.18 -19.25 9.56
CA THR A 201 13.57 -19.67 9.73
C THR A 201 13.64 -20.97 10.53
N THR A 202 14.75 -21.70 10.42
CA THR A 202 14.90 -23.00 11.08
C THR A 202 14.82 -22.83 12.60
N SER A 203 13.83 -23.46 13.24
CA SER A 203 13.63 -23.45 14.70
C SER A 203 13.36 -24.85 15.24
N CYS A 204 13.79 -25.10 16.49
CA CYS A 204 13.49 -26.34 17.22
C CYS A 204 12.21 -26.28 18.07
N GLY A 205 11.51 -25.14 18.06
CA GLY A 205 10.26 -24.94 18.79
C GLY A 205 9.43 -23.81 18.19
N GLY A 206 8.29 -23.53 18.82
CA GLY A 206 7.32 -22.56 18.35
C GLY A 206 7.90 -21.17 18.14
N SER A 207 7.57 -20.57 17.00
CA SER A 207 8.10 -19.27 16.58
C SER A 207 7.20 -18.59 15.56
N CYS A 208 7.39 -17.28 15.43
CA CYS A 208 6.86 -16.51 14.32
C CYS A 208 7.99 -15.76 13.62
N ILE A 209 7.88 -15.63 12.30
CA ILE A 209 8.62 -14.63 11.54
C ILE A 209 7.65 -13.62 10.93
N SER A 210 8.06 -12.36 10.80
CA SER A 210 7.17 -11.31 10.31
C SER A 210 7.82 -10.32 9.37
N VAL A 211 6.96 -9.70 8.56
CA VAL A 211 7.29 -8.56 7.73
C VAL A 211 6.25 -7.47 7.99
N LYS A 212 6.72 -6.23 8.16
CA LYS A 212 5.87 -5.06 8.42
C LYS A 212 5.82 -4.18 7.18
N PHE A 213 4.61 -3.73 6.85
CA PHE A 213 4.30 -2.90 5.71
C PHE A 213 3.83 -1.53 6.21
N PRO A 214 4.70 -0.51 6.22
CA PRO A 214 4.30 0.83 6.65
C PRO A 214 3.26 1.41 5.70
N SER A 215 2.19 1.99 6.24
CA SER A 215 1.19 2.76 5.48
C SER A 215 1.79 4.00 4.82
N ASN A 216 2.89 4.52 5.38
CA ASN A 216 3.53 5.79 5.01
C ASN A 216 2.60 7.01 5.16
N GLY A 217 1.70 6.98 6.15
CA GLY A 217 0.77 8.08 6.43
C GLY A 217 -0.54 7.99 5.67
N ILE A 218 -0.73 6.94 4.87
CA ILE A 218 -2.03 6.65 4.24
C ILE A 218 -2.99 6.23 5.35
N SER A 219 -4.05 7.03 5.52
CA SER A 219 -5.12 6.74 6.47
C SER A 219 -6.07 5.71 5.88
N TYR A 220 -6.45 4.70 6.66
CA TYR A 220 -7.36 3.64 6.25
C TYR A 220 -8.25 3.16 7.40
N SER A 221 -9.40 2.59 7.05
CA SER A 221 -10.37 1.97 7.96
C SER A 221 -10.78 0.56 7.56
N GLN A 222 -10.37 0.12 6.38
CA GLN A 222 -10.62 -1.23 5.88
C GLN A 222 -9.33 -1.87 5.37
N VAL A 223 -9.23 -3.18 5.57
CA VAL A 223 -8.14 -4.01 5.05
C VAL A 223 -8.75 -5.13 4.22
N CYS A 224 -8.25 -5.30 3.01
CA CYS A 224 -8.64 -6.35 2.10
C CYS A 224 -7.40 -7.10 1.64
N GLY A 225 -7.46 -8.41 1.53
CA GLY A 225 -6.31 -9.13 1.01
C GLY A 225 -6.58 -10.57 0.65
N ARG A 226 -5.59 -11.14 -0.04
CA ARG A 226 -5.52 -12.55 -0.42
C ARG A 226 -4.12 -13.05 -0.11
N VAL A 227 -4.04 -14.28 0.40
CA VAL A 227 -2.78 -14.97 0.70
C VAL A 227 -2.91 -16.39 0.16
N VAL A 228 -1.84 -16.92 -0.43
CA VAL A 228 -1.73 -18.33 -0.82
C VAL A 228 -0.53 -18.92 -0.12
N GLY A 229 -0.76 -19.97 0.66
CA GLY A 229 0.26 -20.71 1.37
C GLY A 229 0.27 -22.18 0.98
N TYR A 230 1.17 -22.92 1.61
CA TYR A 230 1.25 -24.37 1.48
C TYR A 230 1.47 -24.98 2.86
N GLN A 231 0.96 -26.19 3.06
CA GLN A 231 1.27 -26.98 4.25
C GLN A 231 2.67 -27.59 4.12
N TYR A 232 3.47 -27.48 5.16
CA TYR A 232 4.68 -28.29 5.34
C TYR A 232 4.54 -29.12 6.60
N GLY A 233 4.70 -30.45 6.48
CA GLY A 233 4.67 -31.33 7.65
C GLY A 233 3.30 -31.39 8.34
N SER A 234 3.27 -31.13 9.65
CA SER A 234 2.10 -31.40 10.49
C SER A 234 1.47 -30.19 11.22
N PRO A 235 1.09 -29.08 10.55
CA PRO A 235 0.44 -27.95 11.22
C PRO A 235 -0.79 -28.34 12.03
N ASP A 236 -0.92 -27.78 13.22
CA ASP A 236 -2.00 -28.04 14.17
C ASP A 236 -3.11 -26.97 14.13
N ALA A 237 -3.24 -26.18 13.05
CA ALA A 237 -4.17 -25.06 12.91
C ALA A 237 -4.14 -24.08 14.10
N ALA A 238 -5.11 -24.13 15.00
CA ALA A 238 -5.22 -23.28 16.18
C ALA A 238 -5.11 -24.07 17.50
N ASP A 239 -4.48 -25.26 17.50
CA ASP A 239 -4.33 -26.08 18.73
C ASP A 239 -3.60 -25.30 19.84
N PRO A 240 -4.27 -25.00 20.96
CA PRO A 240 -3.74 -24.10 21.97
C PRO A 240 -2.92 -24.89 23.01
N ARG A 241 -1.95 -25.71 22.63
CA ARG A 241 -1.22 -26.55 23.61
C ARG A 241 0.27 -26.18 23.72
N PRO A 242 0.71 -25.62 24.87
CA PRO A 242 -0.10 -25.04 25.97
C PRO A 242 -0.91 -23.82 25.51
N ILE A 243 -1.91 -23.38 26.30
CA ILE A 243 -2.81 -22.29 25.88
C ILE A 243 -2.01 -21.02 25.72
N ILE A 244 -1.68 -20.71 24.47
CA ILE A 244 -1.03 -19.49 24.04
C ILE A 244 -2.15 -18.56 23.58
N ASN A 245 -2.64 -17.73 24.49
CA ASN A 245 -3.73 -16.78 24.24
C ASN A 245 -3.22 -15.34 24.02
N ASP A 246 -2.00 -15.20 23.52
CA ASP A 246 -1.36 -13.91 23.27
C ASP A 246 -1.18 -13.68 21.78
N ILE A 247 -1.76 -12.58 21.27
CA ILE A 247 -1.59 -12.15 19.89
C ILE A 247 -0.12 -11.94 19.52
N ASN A 248 0.77 -11.68 20.49
CA ASN A 248 2.19 -11.52 20.26
C ASN A 248 2.97 -12.84 20.16
N SER A 249 2.34 -13.96 20.51
CA SER A 249 2.94 -15.28 20.45
C SER A 249 2.65 -16.00 19.12
N HIS A 250 3.08 -17.25 19.00
CA HIS A 250 2.81 -18.20 17.91
C HIS A 250 1.51 -18.95 18.17
N TYR A 251 0.41 -18.21 18.32
CA TYR A 251 -0.89 -18.78 18.70
C TYR A 251 -1.58 -19.61 17.60
N VAL A 252 -0.99 -19.69 16.42
CA VAL A 252 -1.54 -20.31 15.22
C VAL A 252 -0.42 -20.90 14.37
N ASP A 253 -0.70 -22.03 13.73
CA ASP A 253 0.12 -22.61 12.69
C ASP A 253 -0.45 -22.12 11.35
N GLY A 254 0.18 -21.09 10.81
CA GLY A 254 -0.37 -20.33 9.70
C GLY A 254 0.04 -18.87 9.71
N ILE A 255 -0.82 -18.03 9.14
CA ILE A 255 -0.59 -16.62 8.89
C ILE A 255 -1.44 -15.76 9.82
N SER A 256 -0.79 -14.89 10.58
CA SER A 256 -1.44 -13.86 11.40
C SER A 256 -1.23 -12.50 10.74
N ILE A 257 -2.31 -11.91 10.20
CA ILE A 257 -2.33 -10.54 9.70
C ILE A 257 -2.76 -9.64 10.86
N THR A 258 -1.90 -8.68 11.20
CA THR A 258 -2.11 -7.76 12.32
C THR A 258 -1.76 -6.34 11.95
N ARG A 259 -2.07 -5.39 12.83
CA ARG A 259 -1.71 -3.98 12.66
C ARG A 259 -1.22 -3.35 13.96
N GLY A 260 -0.44 -2.29 13.81
CA GLY A 260 -0.17 -1.35 14.90
C GLY A 260 0.70 -1.89 16.04
N SER A 261 0.88 -1.02 17.03
CA SER A 261 1.62 -1.30 18.27
C SER A 261 0.95 -0.49 19.40
N PRO A 262 0.18 -1.13 20.30
CA PRO A 262 0.05 -2.57 20.50
C PRO A 262 -0.59 -3.29 19.31
N ARG A 263 -0.20 -4.56 19.13
CA ARG A 263 -0.65 -5.40 18.02
C ARG A 263 -2.15 -5.65 18.12
N GLN A 264 -2.86 -5.43 17.02
CA GLN A 264 -4.29 -5.67 16.87
C GLN A 264 -4.54 -6.65 15.74
N HIS A 265 -5.52 -7.54 15.93
CA HIS A 265 -5.88 -8.57 14.96
C HIS A 265 -6.58 -7.97 13.73
N VAL A 266 -6.27 -8.51 12.55
CA VAL A 266 -6.95 -8.20 11.29
C VAL A 266 -7.56 -9.46 10.70
N TRP A 267 -6.75 -10.51 10.49
CA TRP A 267 -7.20 -11.78 9.95
C TRP A 267 -6.24 -12.92 10.34
N THR A 268 -6.75 -14.14 10.47
CA THR A 268 -5.93 -15.35 10.66
C THR A 268 -6.15 -16.33 9.50
N LEU A 269 -5.09 -16.88 8.92
CA LEU A 269 -5.18 -17.99 7.96
C LEU A 269 -4.48 -19.21 8.55
N MET A 270 -5.23 -20.26 8.84
CA MET A 270 -4.77 -21.43 9.60
C MET A 270 -4.48 -22.60 8.65
N ALA A 271 -3.43 -23.36 8.90
CA ALA A 271 -3.17 -24.63 8.20
C ALA A 271 -3.52 -25.80 9.12
N GLY A 272 -4.44 -26.66 8.70
CA GLY A 272 -4.74 -27.91 9.41
C GLY A 272 -3.81 -29.05 9.02
N LEU A 273 -3.87 -30.14 9.79
CA LEU A 273 -3.03 -31.32 9.59
C LEU A 273 -3.50 -32.23 8.44
N ASN A 274 -4.81 -32.44 8.34
CA ASN A 274 -5.46 -33.36 7.40
C ASN A 274 -6.80 -32.79 6.93
N GLU A 275 -7.10 -32.93 5.64
CA GLU A 275 -8.39 -32.51 5.04
C GLU A 275 -9.38 -33.67 4.86
N ALA A 276 -8.89 -34.91 4.85
CA ALA A 276 -9.67 -36.10 4.54
C ALA A 276 -9.83 -37.09 5.71
N SER A 277 -9.23 -36.81 6.86
CA SER A 277 -9.32 -37.67 8.05
C SER A 277 -9.13 -36.89 9.36
N LEU A 278 -9.65 -37.44 10.45
CA LEU A 278 -9.31 -37.00 11.80
C LEU A 278 -8.04 -37.76 12.21
N HIS A 279 -7.01 -37.04 12.64
CA HIS A 279 -5.75 -37.66 13.05
C HIS A 279 -5.94 -38.73 14.13
N ASN A 280 -5.09 -39.76 14.13
CA ASN A 280 -5.10 -41.09 14.82
C ASN A 280 -5.76 -41.24 16.22
N ASN A 281 -6.04 -40.14 16.92
CA ASN A 281 -6.80 -40.12 18.17
C ASN A 281 -8.29 -39.72 17.99
N ASN A 282 -8.76 -39.55 16.74
CA ASN A 282 -10.15 -39.28 16.34
C ASN A 282 -10.85 -38.10 17.05
N ASN A 283 -10.09 -37.15 17.60
CA ASN A 283 -10.68 -36.01 18.30
C ASN A 283 -10.63 -34.71 17.49
N GLY A 284 -10.16 -34.76 16.23
CA GLY A 284 -10.15 -33.61 15.32
C GLY A 284 -9.37 -32.39 15.82
N LYS A 285 -8.48 -32.56 16.80
CA LYS A 285 -7.82 -31.45 17.50
C LYS A 285 -6.74 -30.73 16.69
N PHE A 286 -6.39 -31.25 15.51
CA PHE A 286 -5.37 -30.72 14.60
C PHE A 286 -5.96 -30.36 13.23
N ASN A 287 -7.26 -30.62 13.05
CA ASN A 287 -7.99 -30.22 11.86
C ASN A 287 -8.46 -28.79 12.02
N CYS A 288 -8.79 -28.15 10.91
CA CYS A 288 -9.31 -26.80 10.92
C CYS A 288 -10.52 -26.63 11.85
N PRO A 289 -10.69 -25.45 12.50
CA PRO A 289 -11.86 -25.21 13.36
C PRO A 289 -13.20 -25.37 12.66
N CYS A 290 -13.24 -25.14 11.35
CA CYS A 290 -14.41 -25.32 10.49
C CYS A 290 -14.58 -26.76 9.97
N SER A 291 -13.62 -27.67 10.18
CA SER A 291 -13.74 -29.03 9.68
C SER A 291 -14.79 -29.83 10.44
N GLN A 292 -15.49 -30.72 9.73
CA GLN A 292 -16.44 -31.65 10.34
C GLN A 292 -15.71 -32.55 11.36
N GLY A 293 -16.21 -32.56 12.61
CA GLY A 293 -15.62 -33.35 13.70
C GLY A 293 -14.41 -32.71 14.38
N SER A 294 -14.02 -31.49 14.00
CA SER A 294 -13.01 -30.72 14.70
C SER A 294 -13.47 -30.29 16.08
N THR A 295 -12.57 -30.35 17.06
CA THR A 295 -12.79 -29.82 18.41
C THR A 295 -12.23 -28.40 18.59
N GLN A 296 -11.50 -27.87 17.61
CA GLN A 296 -10.82 -26.58 17.74
C GLN A 296 -11.76 -25.37 17.75
N ASN A 297 -12.98 -25.51 17.24
CA ASN A 297 -13.97 -24.43 17.30
C ASN A 297 -14.26 -23.99 18.75
N LEU A 298 -14.18 -24.92 19.71
CA LEU A 298 -14.37 -24.64 21.14
C LEU A 298 -13.17 -23.94 21.79
N THR A 299 -12.01 -23.99 21.14
CA THR A 299 -10.74 -23.49 21.69
C THR A 299 -10.18 -22.30 20.92
N LEU A 300 -10.93 -21.80 19.94
CA LEU A 300 -10.55 -20.65 19.14
C LEU A 300 -10.41 -19.40 20.02
N LEU A 301 -9.30 -18.68 19.85
CA LEU A 301 -9.05 -17.46 20.63
C LEU A 301 -10.07 -16.40 20.29
N SER A 302 -10.64 -15.76 21.32
CA SER A 302 -11.76 -14.83 21.17
C SER A 302 -11.47 -13.62 20.27
N PHE A 303 -10.21 -13.17 20.19
CA PHE A 303 -9.82 -12.07 19.31
C PHE A 303 -9.84 -12.43 17.82
N ILE A 304 -9.82 -13.73 17.47
CA ILE A 304 -9.93 -14.21 16.09
C ILE A 304 -11.39 -14.13 15.63
N GLY A 305 -12.32 -14.54 16.50
CA GLY A 305 -13.75 -14.55 16.18
C GLY A 305 -14.04 -15.28 14.87
N ASN A 306 -14.68 -14.59 13.92
CA ASN A 306 -14.99 -15.10 12.58
C ASN A 306 -14.01 -14.60 11.51
N ASP A 307 -12.97 -13.86 11.90
CA ASP A 307 -12.01 -13.25 10.97
C ASP A 307 -10.87 -14.23 10.67
N TYR A 308 -11.24 -15.42 10.16
CA TYR A 308 -10.27 -16.45 9.79
C TYR A 308 -10.67 -17.25 8.55
N PHE A 309 -9.66 -17.82 7.90
CA PHE A 309 -9.78 -18.95 7.00
C PHE A 309 -8.95 -20.10 7.53
N CYS A 310 -9.31 -21.34 7.20
CA CYS A 310 -8.52 -22.52 7.52
C CYS A 310 -8.64 -23.55 6.41
N GLU A 311 -7.55 -24.23 6.08
CA GLU A 311 -7.50 -25.30 5.08
C GLU A 311 -6.30 -26.23 5.37
N SER A 312 -6.35 -27.47 4.92
CA SER A 312 -5.25 -28.44 4.99
C SER A 312 -4.93 -28.95 3.59
N GLY A 313 -3.64 -29.00 3.24
CA GLY A 313 -3.19 -29.52 1.94
C GLY A 313 -2.86 -31.01 1.94
N ASN A 314 -3.06 -31.71 3.06
CA ASN A 314 -2.72 -33.12 3.22
C ASN A 314 -3.93 -34.06 2.99
N PRO A 315 -3.99 -34.77 1.85
CA PRO A 315 -5.13 -35.60 1.45
C PRO A 315 -5.19 -36.96 2.13
N ALA A 316 -4.30 -37.24 3.10
CA ALA A 316 -4.25 -38.54 3.75
C ALA A 316 -5.58 -38.89 4.46
N THR A 317 -6.10 -40.08 4.17
CA THR A 317 -7.35 -40.61 4.74
C THR A 317 -7.13 -41.49 5.97
N ASP A 318 -5.87 -41.75 6.34
CA ASP A 318 -5.45 -42.57 7.46
C ASP A 318 -4.82 -41.76 8.61
N GLY A 319 -4.95 -40.42 8.58
CA GLY A 319 -4.42 -39.52 9.59
C GLY A 319 -2.89 -39.39 9.59
N THR A 320 -2.21 -39.88 8.55
CA THR A 320 -0.75 -39.75 8.42
C THR A 320 -0.34 -38.40 7.84
N HIS A 321 0.91 -38.02 8.06
CA HIS A 321 1.55 -36.86 7.45
C HIS A 321 3.01 -37.20 7.11
N GLN A 322 3.61 -36.40 6.24
CA GLN A 322 5.02 -36.50 5.86
C GLN A 322 5.70 -35.14 6.01
N PRO A 323 7.01 -35.09 6.32
CA PRO A 323 7.77 -33.84 6.43
C PRO A 323 8.11 -33.26 5.04
N VAL A 324 7.09 -33.05 4.22
CA VAL A 324 7.16 -32.58 2.84
C VAL A 324 6.34 -31.30 2.68
N LEU A 325 6.65 -30.54 1.63
CA LEU A 325 5.80 -29.44 1.18
C LEU A 325 4.67 -30.03 0.33
N TYR A 326 3.43 -29.92 0.79
CA TYR A 326 2.26 -30.37 0.06
C TYR A 326 1.93 -29.35 -1.03
N THR A 327 2.46 -29.56 -2.24
CA THR A 327 2.38 -28.58 -3.34
C THR A 327 1.15 -28.74 -4.25
N SER A 328 0.44 -29.86 -4.15
CA SER A 328 -0.70 -30.16 -5.02
C SER A 328 -1.95 -29.35 -4.67
N ASP A 329 -2.02 -28.87 -3.43
CA ASP A 329 -3.19 -28.19 -2.89
C ASP A 329 -2.78 -26.90 -2.15
N PRO A 330 -2.85 -25.73 -2.83
CA PRO A 330 -2.55 -24.43 -2.23
C PRO A 330 -3.61 -24.02 -1.20
N LEU A 331 -3.17 -23.54 -0.04
CA LEU A 331 -4.07 -23.18 1.05
C LEU A 331 -4.76 -21.83 0.82
N TRP A 332 -6.00 -21.76 1.31
CA TRP A 332 -6.93 -20.64 1.39
C TRP A 332 -7.38 -20.08 0.03
N ASP A 333 -7.45 -20.96 -0.97
CA ASP A 333 -7.93 -20.61 -2.30
C ASP A 333 -9.41 -21.00 -2.55
N GLY A 334 -10.01 -21.74 -1.61
CA GLY A 334 -11.40 -22.20 -1.65
C GLY A 334 -11.63 -23.38 -2.59
N LYS A 335 -10.58 -24.16 -2.89
CA LYS A 335 -10.60 -25.32 -3.79
C LYS A 335 -9.73 -26.43 -3.19
N GLY A 336 -9.84 -27.64 -3.73
CA GLY A 336 -8.98 -28.76 -3.33
C GLY A 336 -9.43 -29.47 -2.05
N CYS A 337 -10.11 -28.76 -1.16
CA CYS A 337 -10.74 -29.22 0.07
C CYS A 337 -11.32 -30.64 0.07
N GLY A 338 -10.77 -31.44 0.97
CA GLY A 338 -11.20 -32.79 1.29
C GLY A 338 -12.57 -32.85 1.97
N ILE A 339 -13.00 -34.09 2.20
CA ILE A 339 -14.36 -34.39 2.69
C ILE A 339 -14.71 -33.76 4.04
N LEU A 340 -13.72 -33.37 4.86
CA LEU A 340 -13.95 -32.74 6.16
C LEU A 340 -13.99 -31.21 6.08
N GLU A 341 -13.51 -30.60 5.01
CA GLU A 341 -13.27 -29.16 4.90
C GLU A 341 -14.29 -28.42 4.03
N GLY A 342 -15.43 -29.06 3.74
CA GLY A 342 -16.51 -28.46 2.94
C GLY A 342 -16.97 -27.09 3.46
N ASP A 343 -17.16 -26.95 4.78
CA ASP A 343 -17.53 -25.67 5.40
C ASP A 343 -16.39 -24.65 5.38
N CYS A 344 -15.13 -25.12 5.48
CA CYS A 344 -13.95 -24.28 5.40
C CYS A 344 -13.84 -23.60 4.03
N CYS A 345 -14.05 -24.34 2.95
CA CYS A 345 -13.99 -23.80 1.60
C CYS A 345 -15.22 -23.05 1.15
N ALA A 346 -16.35 -23.27 1.83
CA ALA A 346 -17.53 -22.44 1.68
C ALA A 346 -17.44 -21.13 2.50
N ALA A 347 -16.32 -20.85 3.19
CA ALA A 347 -16.17 -19.66 4.00
C ALA A 347 -16.40 -18.39 3.15
N PRO A 348 -17.30 -17.49 3.60
CA PRO A 348 -17.60 -16.27 2.85
C PRO A 348 -16.35 -15.42 2.60
N GLY A 349 -16.19 -14.98 1.36
CA GLY A 349 -15.11 -14.09 0.95
C GLY A 349 -13.92 -14.80 0.32
N LEU A 350 -13.69 -16.10 0.54
CA LEU A 350 -12.57 -16.83 -0.07
C LEU A 350 -12.47 -16.56 -1.60
N PRO A 351 -11.26 -16.30 -2.12
CA PRO A 351 -9.94 -16.26 -1.44
C PRO A 351 -9.58 -14.89 -0.83
N TRP A 352 -10.54 -13.97 -0.69
CA TRP A 352 -10.35 -12.59 -0.27
C TRP A 352 -10.96 -12.32 1.11
N PHE A 353 -10.13 -11.97 2.09
CA PHE A 353 -10.65 -11.47 3.36
C PHE A 353 -10.93 -9.97 3.29
N ASN A 354 -11.94 -9.51 4.02
CA ASN A 354 -12.28 -8.10 4.16
C ASN A 354 -12.55 -7.76 5.63
N LYS A 355 -11.74 -6.86 6.20
CA LYS A 355 -11.85 -6.42 7.59
C LYS A 355 -12.15 -4.93 7.67
N VAL A 356 -13.28 -4.59 8.29
CA VAL A 356 -13.62 -3.22 8.68
C VAL A 356 -13.14 -2.98 10.12
N LEU A 357 -12.33 -1.94 10.33
CA LEU A 357 -11.67 -1.65 11.62
C LEU A 357 -12.52 -0.78 12.56
N GLY A 358 -13.58 -0.14 12.05
CA GLY A 358 -14.44 0.79 12.81
C GLY A 358 -13.80 2.14 13.16
N THR A 359 -12.51 2.33 12.86
CA THR A 359 -11.75 3.56 13.08
C THR A 359 -10.74 3.77 11.95
N ASN A 360 -10.40 5.03 11.68
CA ASN A 360 -9.30 5.35 10.78
C ASN A 360 -7.95 5.20 11.51
N THR A 361 -6.96 4.66 10.83
CA THR A 361 -5.60 4.48 11.33
C THR A 361 -4.58 4.71 10.22
N THR A 362 -3.34 4.99 10.62
CA THR A 362 -2.16 5.05 9.73
C THR A 362 -1.10 4.03 10.16
N GLU A 363 -1.47 3.04 10.96
CA GLU A 363 -0.57 2.00 11.44
C GLU A 363 -0.03 1.13 10.30
N TYR A 364 1.06 0.41 10.56
CA TYR A 364 1.53 -0.61 9.62
C TYR A 364 0.59 -1.82 9.62
N LEU A 365 0.56 -2.55 8.51
CA LEU A 365 0.13 -3.95 8.50
C LEU A 365 1.34 -4.86 8.75
N GLU A 366 1.13 -5.99 9.39
CA GLU A 366 2.16 -7.00 9.64
C GLU A 366 1.61 -8.36 9.22
N LEU A 367 2.37 -9.06 8.38
CA LEU A 367 2.13 -10.46 8.07
C LEU A 367 3.12 -11.29 8.89
N ARG A 368 2.60 -12.28 9.62
CA ARG A 368 3.40 -13.18 10.46
C ARG A 368 3.15 -14.61 10.04
N VAL A 369 4.19 -15.37 9.70
CA VAL A 369 4.12 -16.83 9.58
C VAL A 369 4.49 -17.40 10.93
N CYS A 370 3.59 -18.15 11.54
CA CYS A 370 3.71 -18.69 12.88
C CYS A 370 3.53 -20.21 12.87
N GLY A 371 4.10 -20.85 13.89
CA GLY A 371 3.77 -22.23 14.25
C GLY A 371 4.21 -22.55 15.67
N ASN A 372 3.56 -23.49 16.33
CA ASN A 372 3.74 -23.82 17.73
C ASN A 372 4.87 -24.85 17.97
N GLN A 373 5.28 -25.57 16.93
CA GLN A 373 6.42 -26.48 16.92
C GLN A 373 7.58 -25.95 16.06
N GLY A 374 8.65 -26.74 16.02
CA GLY A 374 9.82 -26.46 15.21
C GLY A 374 9.50 -26.47 13.72
N SER A 375 10.13 -25.59 12.96
CA SER A 375 9.88 -25.38 11.52
C SER A 375 10.25 -26.58 10.61
N ILE A 376 10.82 -27.65 11.18
CA ILE A 376 11.12 -28.90 10.48
C ILE A 376 10.02 -29.96 10.67
N ASP A 377 9.18 -29.75 11.68
CA ASP A 377 8.03 -30.60 12.03
C ASP A 377 6.80 -30.10 11.29
N GLU A 378 6.56 -28.78 11.39
CA GLU A 378 5.47 -28.09 10.72
C GLU A 378 5.92 -26.70 10.24
N ASP A 379 5.39 -26.24 9.11
CA ASP A 379 5.48 -24.84 8.72
C ASP A 379 4.36 -24.50 7.75
N VAL A 380 4.15 -23.20 7.51
CA VAL A 380 3.14 -22.73 6.56
C VAL A 380 3.73 -21.69 5.61
N PRO A 381 4.57 -22.12 4.64
CA PRO A 381 5.24 -21.20 3.73
C PRO A 381 4.26 -20.46 2.81
N VAL A 382 4.45 -19.15 2.63
CA VAL A 382 3.63 -18.31 1.75
C VAL A 382 4.27 -18.15 0.37
N SER A 383 3.49 -18.35 -0.69
CA SER A 383 3.95 -18.14 -2.06
C SER A 383 3.43 -16.85 -2.67
N PHE A 384 2.29 -16.37 -2.18
CA PHE A 384 1.66 -15.16 -2.70
C PHE A 384 0.95 -14.42 -1.58
N TYR A 385 1.02 -13.09 -1.60
CA TYR A 385 0.08 -12.25 -0.89
C TYR A 385 -0.11 -10.92 -1.60
N GLU A 386 -1.30 -10.36 -1.47
CA GLU A 386 -1.58 -8.98 -1.81
C GLU A 386 -2.50 -8.37 -0.74
N LEU A 387 -2.04 -7.27 -0.14
CA LEU A 387 -2.75 -6.59 0.94
C LEU A 387 -3.04 -5.15 0.53
N TYR A 388 -4.30 -4.77 0.71
CA TYR A 388 -4.85 -3.49 0.31
C TYR A 388 -5.53 -2.80 1.49
N VAL A 389 -5.54 -1.47 1.45
CA VAL A 389 -6.23 -0.63 2.43
C VAL A 389 -7.09 0.43 1.77
N LYS A 390 -8.17 0.82 2.46
CA LYS A 390 -9.09 1.89 2.07
C LYS A 390 -9.45 2.78 3.25
#